data_AF-A0A0S3QWM0-F1
#
_entry.id   AF-A0A0S3QWM0-F1
#
_cell.length_a   1.000
_cell.length_b   1.000
_cell.length_c   1.000
_cell.angle_alpha   90.00
_cell.angle_beta   90.00
_cell.angle_gamma   90.00
#
_symmetry.space_group_name_H-M   'P 1'
#
loop_
_entity.id
_entity.type
_entity.pdbx_description
1 polymer ?
#
loop_
_entity_poly.entity_id
_entity_poly.type
_entity_poly.pdbx_seq_one_letter_code
_entity_poly.pdbx_strand_id
1 'polypeptide(L)' 'MAVYFGMLDALLAAEELPEEYRERCQDILCHDCDRKGSSRFHWLYHKCEFCGSYNTRVIKCETSNSSCS' A
#
# COMPACT_ATOMS: atom_id res chain seq x y z
N MET A 1 -18.58 -0.39 -7.81
CA MET A 1 -18.09 0.79 -7.06
C MET A 1 -16.55 0.76 -7.00
N ALA A 2 -15.87 0.88 -8.15
CA ALA A 2 -14.40 0.73 -8.25
C ALA A 2 -13.69 1.99 -8.77
N VAL A 3 -14.45 3.01 -9.17
CA VAL A 3 -13.93 4.28 -9.72
C VAL A 3 -13.18 5.11 -8.67
N TYR A 4 -13.65 5.13 -7.43
CA TYR A 4 -13.03 5.89 -6.34
C TYR A 4 -11.59 5.43 -6.05
N PHE A 5 -11.37 4.11 -6.08
CA PHE A 5 -10.06 3.50 -5.89
C PHE A 5 -9.09 3.77 -7.03
N GLY A 6 -9.59 3.91 -8.26
CA GLY A 6 -8.78 4.34 -9.40
C GLY A 6 -8.38 5.81 -9.33
N MET A 7 -9.28 6.68 -8.84
CA MET A 7 -8.95 8.10 -8.62
C MET A 7 -7.93 8.28 -7.50
N LEU A 8 -8.05 7.50 -6.42
CA LEU A 8 -7.03 7.44 -5.37
C LEU A 8 -5.68 7.01 -5.96
N ASP A 9 -5.63 5.97 -6.78
CA ASP A 9 -4.40 5.51 -7.43
C ASP A 9 -3.72 6.62 -8.23
N ALA A 10 -4.50 7.41 -8.98
CA ALA A 10 -3.99 8.55 -9.75
C ALA A 10 -3.45 9.68 -8.86
N LEU A 11 -4.12 9.99 -7.75
CA LEU A 11 -3.66 10.98 -6.78
C LEU A 11 -2.39 10.51 -6.06
N LEU A 12 -2.36 9.24 -5.64
CA LEU A 12 -1.18 8.61 -5.05
C LEU A 12 0.00 8.56 -6.02
N ALA A 13 -0.25 8.33 -7.31
CA ALA A 13 0.78 8.30 -8.34
C ALA A 13 1.33 9.69 -8.66
N ALA A 14 0.50 10.74 -8.52
CA ALA A 14 0.93 12.13 -8.61
C ALA A 14 1.77 12.54 -7.39
N GLU A 15 1.51 11.95 -6.22
CA GLU A 15 2.34 12.10 -5.02
C GLU A 15 3.50 11.09 -5.08
N GLU A 16 4.48 11.38 -5.92
CA GLU A 16 5.67 10.57 -6.08
C GLU A 16 6.47 10.50 -4.77
N LEU A 17 6.48 9.31 -4.14
CA LEU A 17 7.38 9.10 -3.02
C LEU A 17 8.83 9.19 -3.49
N PRO A 18 9.73 9.82 -2.69
CA PRO A 18 11.16 9.80 -2.95
C PRO A 18 11.65 8.35 -3.08
N GLU A 19 12.63 8.14 -3.95
CA GLU A 19 13.12 6.80 -4.34
C GLU A 19 13.56 5.95 -3.13
N GLU A 20 14.12 6.60 -2.10
CA GLU A 20 14.52 5.99 -0.83
C GLU A 20 13.37 5.31 -0.05
N TYR A 21 12.13 5.74 -0.28
CA TYR A 21 10.92 5.24 0.37
C TYR A 21 10.07 4.37 -0.56
N ARG A 22 10.27 4.46 -1.88
CA ARG A 22 9.57 3.63 -2.88
C ARG A 22 9.84 2.14 -2.71
N GLU A 23 11.05 1.79 -2.26
CA GLU A 23 11.46 0.41 -2.02
C GLU A 23 11.06 -0.11 -0.63
N ARG A 24 10.44 0.73 0.21
CA ARG A 24 9.98 0.32 1.54
C ARG A 24 8.64 -0.38 1.43
N CYS A 25 8.58 -1.59 1.96
CA CYS A 25 7.35 -2.34 2.11
C CYS A 25 6.91 -2.38 3.55
N GLN A 26 5.60 -2.34 3.74
CA GLN A 26 4.96 -2.52 5.03
C GLN A 26 3.97 -3.66 4.94
N ASP A 27 3.97 -4.50 5.98
CA ASP A 27 2.94 -5.50 6.14
C ASP A 27 1.64 -4.82 6.51
N ILE A 28 0.62 -5.07 5.68
CA ILE A 28 -0.73 -4.59 5.86
C ILE A 28 -1.69 -5.76 6.05
N LEU A 29 -2.72 -5.54 6.87
CA LEU A 29 -3.86 -6.42 6.98
C LEU A 29 -5.05 -5.75 6.29
N CYS A 30 -5.58 -6.42 5.28
CA CYS A 30 -6.79 -6.03 4.58
C CYS A 30 -8.02 -6.35 5.43
N HIS A 31 -8.90 -5.37 5.65
CA HIS A 31 -10.14 -5.59 6.40
C HIS A 31 -11.30 -6.12 5.54
N ASP A 32 -11.28 -5.92 4.22
CA ASP A 32 -12.32 -6.48 3.34
C ASP A 32 -12.10 -7.95 3.01
N CYS A 33 -10.86 -8.40 3.11
CA CYS A 33 -10.44 -9.73 2.66
C CYS A 33 -9.72 -10.53 3.74
N ASP A 34 -9.54 -9.95 4.94
CA ASP A 34 -8.87 -10.51 6.12
C ASP A 34 -7.51 -11.16 5.84
N ARG A 35 -6.88 -10.77 4.72
CA ARG A 35 -5.58 -11.27 4.26
C ARG A 35 -4.48 -10.30 4.64
N LYS A 36 -3.34 -10.88 5.02
CA LYS A 36 -2.09 -10.17 5.24
C LYS A 36 -1.38 -10.06 3.89
N GLY A 37 -0.90 -8.88 3.55
CA GLY A 37 -0.11 -8.64 2.35
C GLY A 37 0.95 -7.60 2.61
N SER A 38 1.97 -7.56 1.76
CA SER A 38 2.90 -6.45 1.70
C SER A 38 2.33 -5.39 0.77
N SER A 39 2.36 -4.13 1.16
CA SER A 39 2.09 -3.01 0.27
C SER A 39 3.26 -2.05 0.29
N ARG A 40 3.43 -1.32 -0.81
CA ARG A 40 4.43 -0.26 -0.87
C ARG A 40 4.09 0.81 0.17
N PHE A 41 5.12 1.36 0.77
CA PHE A 41 4.94 2.45 1.69
C PHE A 41 4.34 3.65 0.95
N HIS A 42 3.25 4.16 1.51
CA HIS A 42 2.63 5.40 1.12
C HIS A 42 2.25 6.13 2.41
N TRP A 43 2.15 7.45 2.34
CA TRP A 43 2.00 8.27 3.55
C TRP A 43 0.60 8.14 4.14
N LEU A 44 -0.39 7.93 3.28
CA LEU A 44 -1.80 7.93 3.66
C LEU A 44 -2.54 6.63 3.33
N TYR A 45 -2.16 5.92 2.27
CA TYR A 45 -2.99 4.83 1.74
C TYR A 45 -2.18 3.60 1.30
N HIS A 46 -2.57 2.42 1.79
CA HIS A 46 -1.97 1.16 1.35
C HIS A 46 -2.98 0.32 0.59
N LYS A 47 -2.66 0.05 -0.67
CA LYS A 47 -3.50 -0.76 -1.55
C LYS A 47 -3.24 -2.24 -1.27
N CYS A 48 -4.31 -2.99 -1.04
CA CYS A 48 -4.24 -4.44 -0.96
C CYS A 48 -4.06 -5.03 -2.36
N GLU A 49 -3.02 -5.82 -2.56
CA GLU A 49 -2.78 -6.50 -3.84
C GLU A 49 -3.79 -7.64 -4.13
N PHE A 50 -4.49 -8.13 -3.11
CA PHE A 50 -5.43 -9.24 -3.26
C PHE A 50 -6.82 -8.82 -3.72
N CYS A 51 -7.33 -7.69 -3.23
CA CYS A 51 -8.70 -7.23 -3.52
C CYS A 51 -8.75 -5.80 -4.09
N GLY A 52 -7.62 -5.10 -4.12
CA GLY A 52 -7.55 -3.70 -4.56
C GLY A 52 -8.18 -2.70 -3.58
N SER A 53 -8.59 -3.14 -2.38
CA SER A 53 -9.12 -2.25 -1.35
C SER A 53 -7.99 -1.47 -0.67
N TYR A 54 -8.31 -0.25 -0.28
CA TYR A 54 -7.46 0.61 0.53
C TYR A 54 -7.81 0.57 2.02
N ASN A 55 -8.85 -0.19 2.41
CA ASN A 55 -9.21 -0.40 3.81
C ASN A 55 -8.29 -1.47 4.41
N THR A 56 -7.04 -1.09 4.56
CA THR A 56 -5.98 -1.94 5.11
C THR A 56 -5.33 -1.21 6.28
N ARG A 57 -4.82 -1.97 7.25
CA ARG A 57 -4.08 -1.42 8.39
C ARG A 57 -2.63 -1.88 8.34
N VAL A 58 -1.69 -1.00 8.64
CA VAL A 58 -0.28 -1.38 8.82
C VAL A 58 -0.17 -2.19 10.10
N ILE A 59 0.38 -3.40 9.99
CA ILE A 59 0.66 -4.30 11.11
C ILE A 59 2.16 -4.42 11.38
N LYS A 60 3.02 -4.15 10.38
CA LYS A 60 4.48 -4.16 10.56
C LYS A 60 5.15 -3.18 9.60
N CYS A 61 6.04 -2.35 10.14
CA CYS A 61 6.90 -1.47 9.36
C CYS A 61 8.35 -1.89 9.66
N GLU A 62 8.86 -2.92 8.98
CA GLU A 62 10.24 -3.35 9.19
C GLU A 62 11.21 -2.48 8.39
N THR A 63 12.05 -1.73 9.10
CA THR A 63 13.12 -0.86 8.58
C THR A 63 14.29 -1.63 7.96
N SER A 64 14.11 -2.88 7.54
CA SER A 64 15.14 -3.71 6.93
C SER A 64 14.81 -3.90 5.45
N ASN A 65 15.64 -3.29 4.59
CA ASN A 65 15.71 -3.49 3.13
C ASN A 65 15.00 -4.75 2.64
N SER A 66 13.72 -4.64 2.33
CA SER A 66 12.91 -5.71 1.77
C SER A 66 12.39 -5.17 0.45
N SER A 67 13.23 -5.29 -0.57
CA SER A 67 12.89 -4.88 -1.94
C SER A 67 11.64 -5.65 -2.37
N CYS A 68 10.52 -4.95 -2.57
CA CYS A 68 9.37 -5.52 -3.27
C CYS A 68 9.80 -5.79 -4.72
N SER A 69 9.87 -7.07 -5.07
CA SER A 69 10.02 -7.54 -6.45
C SER A 69 8.64 -7.85 -7.02
#